data_AF-A0AA35MDC6-F1
#
_entry.id   AF-A0AA35MDC6-F1
#
_cell.length_a   1.000
_cell.length_b   1.000
_cell.length_c   1.000
_cell.angle_alpha   90.00
_cell.angle_beta   90.00
_cell.angle_gamma   90.00
#
_symmetry.space_group_name_H-M   'P 1'
#
loop_
_entity.id
_entity.type
_entity.pdbx_description
1 polymer ?
#
loop_
_entity_poly.entity_id
_entity_poly.type
_entity_poly.pdbx_seq_one_letter_code
_entity_poly.pdbx_strand_id
1 'polypeptide(L)'
;MVIPTNASAIIALRCKDEVASVGEVKTKGAQIIPMGSNNGYRLFHANFETLGEHHIEVTLGDSRLAVLQYYCIKPIDHLIKDHSAFLVNQQLARTTRGFNGAFSQWDMATRKLIRKRKRIEFNNNVAARARQLNAMNTLASSLHGMTIQAVVGRHGWLGGWGSDLGLAPAAYLSEKCLNFPDQTEVSAIDYHIKNFLLGYLVNARDPYGQRTFQVYRWFDGHDGKPSDTGIWRAYNYTHVTNVFYNMYRIAQGYPRLETRYDALEYLEHAYQVLNAMYSKIPVPKPIGDAANTLGLMGESTVPEIARVLLQEGMTSQAETLKRYINKKVAYLKDVKYPFAPKMTIDTTGFESVFALSKVNGSDNLARKSQKASLASRGLQTLWYCYGSDNRMIGESYWNLGYETQLGSCQQQE
;
A
#
# COMPACT_ATOMS: atom_id res chain seq x y z
N MET A 1 7.38 17.25 4.10
CA MET A 1 8.64 17.86 3.61
C MET A 1 8.94 17.54 2.15
N VAL A 2 8.19 16.63 1.50
CA VAL A 2 7.98 16.73 0.05
C VAL A 2 7.06 17.93 -0.24
N ILE A 3 7.29 18.67 -1.33
CA ILE A 3 6.55 19.89 -1.70
C ILE A 3 6.51 20.07 -3.24
N PRO A 4 5.37 20.38 -3.87
CA PRO A 4 5.32 20.65 -5.31
C PRO A 4 5.75 22.09 -5.63
N THR A 5 6.30 22.32 -6.84
CA THR A 5 6.75 23.65 -7.32
C THR A 5 5.65 24.72 -7.38
N ASN A 6 4.37 24.33 -7.36
CA ASN A 6 3.22 25.25 -7.29
C ASN A 6 2.71 25.49 -5.85
N ALA A 7 3.50 25.13 -4.83
CA ALA A 7 3.20 25.38 -3.43
C ALA A 7 4.42 25.98 -2.69
N SER A 8 4.17 26.52 -1.50
CA SER A 8 5.19 27.10 -0.62
C SER A 8 5.11 26.50 0.78
N ALA A 9 6.23 26.49 1.50
CA ALA A 9 6.29 26.05 2.88
C ALA A 9 6.43 27.25 3.83
N ILE A 10 5.90 27.09 5.05
CA ILE A 10 6.27 27.93 6.19
C ILE A 10 7.20 27.10 7.08
N ILE A 11 8.37 27.63 7.38
CA ILE A 11 9.36 27.03 8.28
C ILE A 11 9.29 27.77 9.61
N ALA A 12 8.94 27.05 10.68
CA ALA A 12 8.88 27.58 12.04
C ALA A 12 10.04 27.03 12.86
N LEU A 13 11.05 27.87 13.12
CA LEU A 13 12.26 27.51 13.85
C LEU A 13 12.19 28.00 15.30
N ARG A 14 12.49 27.12 16.26
CA ARG A 14 12.53 27.44 17.69
C ARG A 14 13.72 26.76 18.33
N CYS A 15 14.57 27.55 18.99
CA CYS A 15 15.65 27.04 19.84
C CYS A 15 15.18 26.92 21.30
N LYS A 16 16.02 26.29 22.15
CA LYS A 16 15.92 26.40 23.61
C LYS A 16 16.67 27.63 24.13
N ASP A 17 17.78 27.96 23.45
CA ASP A 17 18.50 29.21 23.61
C ASP A 17 17.66 30.36 23.01
N GLU A 18 18.04 31.62 23.21
CA GLU A 18 17.21 32.76 22.77
C GLU A 18 16.83 32.69 21.29
N VAL A 19 15.62 33.18 20.94
CA VAL A 19 15.12 33.17 19.55
C VAL A 19 16.00 34.03 18.61
N ALA A 20 16.85 34.90 19.16
CA ALA A 20 17.93 35.59 18.46
C ALA A 20 19.04 34.67 17.94
N SER A 21 19.22 33.47 18.51
CA SER A 21 20.26 32.51 18.15
C SER A 21 19.96 31.72 16.86
N VAL A 22 18.85 31.98 16.16
CA VAL A 22 18.64 31.47 14.79
C VAL A 22 19.36 32.41 13.85
N GLY A 23 20.55 32.00 13.41
CA GLY A 23 21.45 32.78 12.58
C GLY A 23 21.11 32.72 11.09
N GLU A 24 22.15 32.72 10.26
CA GLU A 24 22.01 32.64 8.80
C GLU A 24 21.28 31.35 8.36
N VAL A 25 20.39 31.49 7.38
CA VAL A 25 19.71 30.37 6.72
C VAL A 25 20.20 30.27 5.28
N LYS A 26 20.93 29.20 4.97
CA LYS A 26 21.52 28.93 3.64
C LYS A 26 20.70 27.88 2.90
N THR A 27 20.69 27.97 1.57
CA THR A 27 20.02 26.99 0.71
C THR A 27 20.59 27.02 -0.71
N LYS A 28 20.30 25.96 -1.47
CA LYS A 28 20.60 25.85 -2.90
C LYS A 28 19.30 25.54 -3.66
N GLY A 29 18.91 26.42 -4.58
CA GLY A 29 17.73 26.25 -5.45
C GLY A 29 16.36 26.50 -4.78
N ALA A 30 16.34 27.04 -3.56
CA ALA A 30 15.12 27.55 -2.92
C ALA A 30 15.30 29.03 -2.55
N GLN A 31 14.20 29.75 -2.39
CA GLN A 31 14.18 31.12 -1.87
C GLN A 31 13.60 31.10 -0.45
N ILE A 32 14.30 31.71 0.50
CA ILE A 32 13.89 31.79 1.92
C ILE A 32 13.68 33.25 2.30
N ILE A 33 12.46 33.59 2.74
CA ILE A 33 12.06 34.98 3.06
C ILE A 33 11.66 35.05 4.54
N PRO A 34 12.34 35.83 5.39
CA PRO A 34 11.95 36.01 6.79
C PRO A 34 10.55 36.63 6.94
N MET A 35 9.72 36.03 7.78
CA MET A 35 8.34 36.49 8.09
C MET A 35 8.21 37.08 9.50
N GLY A 36 9.33 37.31 10.20
CA GLY A 36 9.34 37.81 11.58
C GLY A 36 9.31 36.69 12.62
N SER A 37 8.48 36.83 13.66
CA SER A 37 8.45 35.90 14.81
C SER A 37 7.09 35.86 15.49
N ASN A 38 6.69 34.69 16.00
CA ASN A 38 5.42 34.48 16.70
C ASN A 38 5.57 33.34 17.72
N ASN A 39 5.01 33.48 18.94
CA ASN A 39 4.96 32.45 19.99
C ASN A 39 6.29 31.69 20.26
N GLY A 40 7.42 32.39 20.20
CA GLY A 40 8.75 31.82 20.40
C GLY A 40 9.38 31.13 19.19
N TYR A 41 8.79 31.26 18.01
CA TYR A 41 9.34 30.78 16.73
C TYR A 41 9.84 31.96 15.87
N ARG A 42 10.97 31.80 15.19
CA ARG A 42 11.26 32.52 13.94
C ARG A 42 10.45 31.88 12.82
N LEU A 43 9.87 32.70 11.95
CA LEU A 43 9.08 32.23 10.81
C LEU A 43 9.75 32.63 9.50
N PHE A 44 9.79 31.70 8.54
CA PHE A 44 10.30 31.92 7.19
C PHE A 44 9.34 31.31 6.16
N HIS A 45 9.15 32.02 5.05
CA HIS A 45 8.50 31.50 3.85
C HIS A 45 9.57 30.82 2.97
N ALA A 46 9.24 29.68 2.37
CA ALA A 46 10.18 28.90 1.55
C ALA A 46 9.53 28.47 0.24
N ASN A 47 10.12 28.90 -0.88
CA ASN A 47 9.68 28.61 -2.25
C ASN A 47 10.75 27.78 -2.96
N PHE A 48 10.36 26.77 -3.74
CA PHE A 48 11.26 25.81 -4.36
C PHE A 48 11.02 25.78 -5.88
N GLU A 49 11.97 26.29 -6.66
CA GLU A 49 11.78 26.57 -8.09
C GLU A 49 12.30 25.43 -9.00
N THR A 50 13.25 24.62 -8.51
CA THR A 50 13.77 23.44 -9.20
C THR A 50 13.20 22.15 -8.62
N LEU A 51 13.27 21.05 -9.39
CA LEU A 51 12.91 19.71 -8.92
C LEU A 51 14.10 19.00 -8.25
N GLY A 52 13.81 18.12 -7.29
CA GLY A 52 14.81 17.27 -6.63
C GLY A 52 15.07 17.63 -5.16
N GLU A 53 16.23 17.25 -4.65
CA GLU A 53 16.59 17.44 -3.24
C GLU A 53 17.04 18.87 -2.94
N HIS A 54 16.51 19.43 -1.85
CA HIS A 54 16.86 20.75 -1.34
C HIS A 54 17.25 20.68 0.12
N HIS A 55 18.42 21.20 0.45
CA HIS A 55 18.90 21.35 1.82
C HIS A 55 18.75 22.82 2.24
N ILE A 56 18.12 23.02 3.40
CA ILE A 56 18.06 24.31 4.09
C ILE A 56 18.91 24.18 5.35
N GLU A 57 20.04 24.86 5.34
CA GLU A 57 21.04 24.91 6.40
C GLU A 57 20.71 26.06 7.35
N VAL A 58 20.66 25.78 8.66
CA VAL A 58 20.26 26.72 9.71
C VAL A 58 21.33 26.76 10.79
N THR A 59 21.95 27.91 10.99
CA THR A 59 22.90 28.14 12.09
C THR A 59 22.14 28.39 13.41
N LEU A 60 22.54 27.72 14.49
CA LEU A 60 21.90 27.75 15.81
C LEU A 60 22.92 28.08 16.92
N GLY A 61 22.85 29.29 17.45
CA GLY A 61 23.94 29.86 18.26
C GLY A 61 25.16 30.14 17.39
N ASP A 62 26.36 30.14 17.98
CA ASP A 62 27.56 30.64 17.31
C ASP A 62 28.14 29.68 16.24
N SER A 63 27.76 28.40 16.26
CA SER A 63 28.42 27.37 15.43
C SER A 63 27.63 26.08 15.10
N ARG A 64 26.51 25.77 15.78
CA ARG A 64 25.80 24.51 15.54
C ARG A 64 24.99 24.59 14.25
N LEU A 65 25.08 23.59 13.38
CA LEU A 65 24.31 23.50 12.14
C LEU A 65 23.14 22.51 12.29
N ALA A 66 21.95 22.92 11.87
CA ALA A 66 20.81 22.04 11.61
C ALA A 66 20.48 22.03 10.11
N VAL A 67 19.99 20.90 9.59
CA VAL A 67 19.62 20.76 8.17
C VAL A 67 18.18 20.27 8.05
N LEU A 68 17.40 20.96 7.23
CA LEU A 68 16.07 20.54 6.80
C LEU A 68 16.19 20.03 5.35
N GLN A 69 15.89 18.75 5.12
CA GLN A 69 15.89 18.19 3.76
C GLN A 69 14.46 18.16 3.21
N TYR A 70 14.22 18.91 2.14
CA TYR A 70 13.00 18.91 1.35
C TYR A 70 13.24 18.15 0.03
N TYR A 71 12.16 17.65 -0.57
CA TYR A 71 12.18 17.15 -1.95
C TYR A 71 11.13 17.91 -2.75
N CYS A 72 11.55 18.65 -3.76
CA CYS A 72 10.67 19.40 -4.63
C CYS A 72 10.20 18.53 -5.80
N ILE A 73 8.88 18.51 -6.03
CA ILE A 73 8.22 17.66 -7.02
C ILE A 73 7.42 18.49 -8.03
N LYS A 74 7.00 17.87 -9.14
CA LYS A 74 6.01 18.46 -10.05
C LYS A 74 4.69 18.73 -9.29
N PRO A 75 3.80 19.61 -9.80
CA PRO A 75 2.41 19.69 -9.36
C PRO A 75 1.77 18.30 -9.20
N ILE A 76 0.96 18.12 -8.16
CA ILE A 76 0.47 16.80 -7.73
C ILE A 76 -0.43 16.17 -8.79
N ASP A 77 -1.25 16.98 -9.46
CA ASP A 77 -2.07 16.61 -10.61
C ASP A 77 -1.23 16.15 -11.82
N HIS A 78 -0.12 16.84 -12.12
CA HIS A 78 0.84 16.41 -13.14
C HIS A 78 1.46 15.04 -12.78
N LEU A 79 1.83 14.80 -11.52
CA LEU A 79 2.36 13.49 -11.07
C LEU A 79 1.31 12.38 -11.15
N ILE A 80 0.07 12.66 -10.75
CA ILE A 80 -1.03 11.70 -10.80
C ILE A 80 -1.25 11.23 -12.23
N LYS A 81 -1.22 12.18 -13.19
CA LYS A 81 -1.36 11.94 -14.63
C LYS A 81 -0.14 11.25 -15.25
N ASP A 82 1.07 11.68 -14.93
CA ASP A 82 2.31 11.01 -15.37
C ASP A 82 2.34 9.54 -14.89
N HIS A 83 1.93 9.30 -13.65
CA HIS A 83 1.90 7.95 -13.09
C HIS A 83 0.78 7.10 -13.72
N SER A 84 -0.45 7.61 -13.83
CA SER A 84 -1.55 6.83 -14.44
C SER A 84 -1.25 6.47 -15.90
N ALA A 85 -0.71 7.42 -16.68
CA ALA A 85 -0.26 7.17 -18.04
C ALA A 85 0.89 6.16 -18.10
N PHE A 86 1.83 6.17 -17.15
CA PHE A 86 2.89 5.17 -17.07
C PHE A 86 2.35 3.76 -16.74
N LEU A 87 1.41 3.65 -15.79
CA LEU A 87 0.78 2.37 -15.44
C LEU A 87 0.05 1.75 -16.66
N VAL A 88 -0.75 2.54 -17.37
CA VAL A 88 -1.54 2.07 -18.53
C VAL A 88 -0.67 1.75 -19.75
N ASN A 89 0.35 2.57 -20.05
CA ASN A 89 1.15 2.42 -21.27
C ASN A 89 2.36 1.50 -21.12
N GLN A 90 2.95 1.40 -19.92
CA GLN A 90 4.20 0.65 -19.69
C GLN A 90 3.98 -0.60 -18.83
N GLN A 91 3.15 -0.53 -17.78
CA GLN A 91 2.95 -1.65 -16.85
C GLN A 91 1.81 -2.61 -17.23
N LEU A 92 0.76 -2.16 -17.90
CA LEU A 92 -0.33 -3.06 -18.30
C LEU A 92 0.12 -4.06 -19.39
N ALA A 93 0.20 -5.33 -19.02
CA ALA A 93 0.51 -6.40 -19.95
C ALA A 93 -0.63 -6.63 -20.95
N ARG A 94 -0.35 -6.39 -22.24
CA ARG A 94 -1.22 -6.78 -23.37
C ARG A 94 -0.52 -7.88 -24.15
N THR A 95 -0.99 -9.12 -24.03
CA THR A 95 -0.31 -10.32 -24.53
C THR A 95 -1.26 -11.51 -24.67
N THR A 96 -0.81 -12.60 -25.31
CA THR A 96 -1.54 -13.88 -25.41
C THR A 96 -1.15 -14.89 -24.32
N ARG A 97 -0.25 -14.51 -23.39
CA ARG A 97 0.23 -15.35 -22.26
C ARG A 97 -0.60 -15.12 -21.00
N GLY A 98 -0.52 -16.04 -20.04
CA GLY A 98 -1.33 -16.06 -18.82
C GLY A 98 -1.33 -14.79 -17.95
N PHE A 99 -0.29 -13.95 -18.04
CA PHE A 99 -0.25 -12.65 -17.35
C PHE A 99 -0.96 -11.52 -18.14
N ASN A 100 -1.79 -11.84 -19.13
CA ASN A 100 -2.54 -10.84 -19.89
C ASN A 100 -3.50 -10.05 -19.00
N GLY A 101 -3.45 -8.73 -19.10
CA GLY A 101 -4.16 -7.80 -18.22
C GLY A 101 -3.47 -7.54 -16.87
N ALA A 102 -2.40 -8.25 -16.50
CA ALA A 102 -1.66 -7.94 -15.28
C ALA A 102 -0.96 -6.58 -15.42
N PHE A 103 -1.06 -5.71 -14.42
CA PHE A 103 -0.06 -4.63 -14.27
C PHE A 103 1.22 -5.28 -13.74
N SER A 104 2.30 -5.25 -14.51
CA SER A 104 3.56 -5.90 -14.15
C SER A 104 4.69 -4.89 -13.88
N GLN A 105 5.65 -5.28 -13.03
CA GLN A 105 6.82 -4.45 -12.73
C GLN A 105 7.56 -4.03 -14.01
N TRP A 106 8.01 -2.77 -14.02
CA TRP A 106 8.81 -2.22 -15.11
C TRP A 106 10.29 -2.13 -14.70
N ASP A 107 11.15 -2.74 -15.49
CA ASP A 107 12.61 -2.59 -15.38
C ASP A 107 12.98 -1.21 -15.94
N MET A 108 13.25 -0.27 -15.03
CA MET A 108 13.57 1.13 -15.37
C MET A 108 14.88 1.26 -16.16
N ALA A 109 15.84 0.36 -15.94
CA ALA A 109 17.15 0.38 -16.60
C ALA A 109 17.05 -0.17 -18.03
N THR A 110 16.45 -1.34 -18.22
CA THR A 110 16.28 -1.93 -19.57
C THR A 110 15.06 -1.41 -20.33
N ARG A 111 14.26 -0.54 -19.69
CA ARG A 111 13.01 0.07 -20.18
C ARG A 111 12.03 -0.97 -20.73
N LYS A 112 11.78 -2.02 -19.95
CA LYS A 112 10.97 -3.18 -20.36
C LYS A 112 10.08 -3.68 -19.23
N LEU A 113 8.87 -4.08 -19.60
CA LEU A 113 7.97 -4.83 -18.73
C LEU A 113 8.60 -6.17 -18.33
N ILE A 114 8.57 -6.53 -17.05
CA ILE A 114 9.07 -7.82 -16.57
C ILE A 114 8.05 -8.91 -16.94
N ARG A 115 8.49 -9.87 -17.78
CA ARG A 115 7.63 -10.86 -18.48
C ARG A 115 7.91 -12.32 -18.10
N LYS A 116 8.76 -12.59 -17.10
CA LYS A 116 9.20 -13.94 -16.69
C LYS A 116 9.61 -13.96 -15.21
N ARG A 117 9.73 -15.18 -14.65
CA ARG A 117 10.72 -15.49 -13.61
C ARG A 117 12.14 -15.18 -14.16
N LYS A 118 12.59 -13.92 -14.07
CA LYS A 118 14.01 -13.58 -14.12
C LYS A 118 14.63 -14.20 -12.86
N ARG A 119 15.62 -15.09 -13.01
CA ARG A 119 16.37 -15.63 -11.87
C ARG A 119 17.17 -14.47 -11.29
N ILE A 120 16.67 -13.88 -10.22
CA ILE A 120 17.43 -12.89 -9.46
C ILE A 120 18.41 -13.66 -8.60
N GLU A 121 19.70 -13.44 -8.82
CA GLU A 121 20.74 -14.03 -8.00
C GLU A 121 21.10 -13.05 -6.90
N PHE A 122 20.71 -13.36 -5.65
CA PHE A 122 21.20 -12.66 -4.47
C PHE A 122 22.74 -12.81 -4.42
N ASN A 123 23.46 -11.77 -4.88
CA ASN A 123 24.92 -11.75 -4.95
C ASN A 123 25.52 -12.24 -3.62
N ASN A 124 26.51 -13.14 -3.67
CA ASN A 124 26.76 -14.13 -2.59
C ASN A 124 26.98 -13.51 -1.19
N ASN A 125 27.49 -12.28 -1.13
CA ASN A 125 27.68 -11.51 0.10
C ASN A 125 26.36 -11.17 0.82
N VAL A 126 25.27 -10.93 0.09
CA VAL A 126 23.94 -10.69 0.69
C VAL A 126 23.37 -11.99 1.25
N ALA A 127 23.59 -13.12 0.57
CA ALA A 127 23.25 -14.44 1.09
C ALA A 127 24.11 -14.85 2.33
N ALA A 128 25.27 -14.23 2.55
CA ALA A 128 26.04 -14.36 3.79
C ALA A 128 25.46 -13.47 4.91
N ARG A 129 25.17 -12.19 4.64
CA ARG A 129 24.50 -11.27 5.60
C ARG A 129 23.13 -11.80 6.05
N ALA A 130 22.32 -12.35 5.14
CA ALA A 130 21.03 -12.97 5.50
C ALA A 130 21.20 -14.19 6.42
N ARG A 131 22.30 -14.94 6.30
CA ARG A 131 22.63 -16.04 7.24
C ARG A 131 23.09 -15.53 8.60
N GLN A 132 23.83 -14.42 8.66
CA GLN A 132 24.12 -13.73 9.93
C GLN A 132 22.84 -13.19 10.61
N LEU A 133 21.93 -12.56 9.86
CA LEU A 133 20.63 -12.11 10.40
C LEU A 133 19.79 -13.27 10.93
N ASN A 134 19.73 -14.40 10.21
CA ASN A 134 19.09 -15.61 10.72
C ASN A 134 19.72 -16.06 12.05
N ALA A 135 21.05 -16.08 12.17
CA ALA A 135 21.72 -16.49 13.42
C ALA A 135 21.40 -15.55 14.60
N MET A 136 21.28 -14.24 14.37
CA MET A 136 20.83 -13.28 15.38
C MET A 136 19.34 -13.49 15.74
N ASN A 137 18.49 -13.79 14.75
CA ASN A 137 17.09 -14.13 14.98
C ASN A 137 16.90 -15.45 15.77
N THR A 138 17.80 -16.43 15.65
CA THR A 138 17.72 -17.67 16.45
C THR A 138 17.91 -17.43 17.95
N LEU A 139 18.67 -16.39 18.34
CA LEU A 139 18.76 -15.97 19.74
C LEU A 139 17.45 -15.30 20.19
N ALA A 140 16.89 -14.40 19.38
CA ALA A 140 15.65 -13.68 19.69
C ALA A 140 14.39 -14.58 19.71
N SER A 141 14.35 -15.64 18.89
CA SER A 141 13.18 -16.53 18.77
C SER A 141 12.86 -17.28 20.06
N SER A 142 13.85 -17.45 20.95
CA SER A 142 13.72 -18.09 22.27
C SER A 142 12.71 -17.41 23.21
N LEU A 143 12.40 -16.12 23.03
CA LEU A 143 11.43 -15.39 23.86
C LEU A 143 10.01 -15.27 23.29
N HIS A 144 9.81 -15.51 21.98
CA HIS A 144 8.53 -15.15 21.33
C HIS A 144 7.96 -16.20 20.35
N GLY A 145 8.61 -17.37 20.17
CA GLY A 145 8.00 -18.54 19.51
C GLY A 145 7.73 -18.43 18.00
N MET A 146 8.07 -17.30 17.35
CA MET A 146 8.01 -17.14 15.90
C MET A 146 9.35 -17.48 15.24
N THR A 147 9.40 -18.60 14.53
CA THR A 147 10.55 -19.00 13.72
C THR A 147 10.58 -18.23 12.39
N ILE A 148 11.28 -17.09 12.35
CA ILE A 148 11.53 -16.36 11.10
C ILE A 148 12.56 -17.15 10.27
N GLN A 149 12.10 -17.99 9.34
CA GLN A 149 12.96 -18.52 8.28
C GLN A 149 13.13 -17.46 7.18
N ALA A 150 14.30 -16.84 7.06
CA ALA A 150 14.66 -16.13 5.84
C ALA A 150 14.90 -17.14 4.69
N VAL A 151 13.82 -17.56 4.04
CA VAL A 151 13.87 -18.46 2.89
C VAL A 151 14.37 -17.70 1.66
N VAL A 152 15.58 -18.06 1.20
CA VAL A 152 16.13 -17.64 -0.11
C VAL A 152 15.37 -18.37 -1.23
N GLY A 153 14.10 -17.99 -1.41
CA GLY A 153 13.14 -18.71 -2.24
C GLY A 153 13.22 -18.32 -3.71
N ARG A 154 13.36 -19.31 -4.59
CA ARG A 154 13.44 -19.15 -6.06
C ARG A 154 12.08 -18.79 -6.68
N HIS A 155 11.62 -17.56 -6.43
CA HIS A 155 10.37 -17.02 -6.96
C HIS A 155 10.64 -15.84 -7.89
N GLY A 156 9.89 -15.75 -8.99
CA GLY A 156 9.89 -14.55 -9.84
C GLY A 156 8.81 -13.57 -9.39
N TRP A 157 8.81 -12.36 -9.95
CA TRP A 157 8.07 -11.21 -9.41
C TRP A 157 6.59 -11.46 -9.00
N LEU A 158 5.81 -12.27 -9.73
CA LEU A 158 4.42 -12.59 -9.37
C LEU A 158 4.26 -13.71 -8.29
N GLY A 159 5.35 -14.07 -7.62
CA GLY A 159 5.42 -15.06 -6.54
C GLY A 159 6.41 -14.66 -5.43
N GLY A 160 6.11 -15.06 -4.19
CA GLY A 160 7.01 -14.83 -3.05
C GLY A 160 7.08 -13.35 -2.63
N TRP A 161 8.29 -12.79 -2.52
CA TRP A 161 8.48 -11.44 -1.97
C TRP A 161 7.80 -10.33 -2.81
N GLY A 162 7.51 -10.56 -4.10
CA GLY A 162 6.66 -9.69 -4.92
C GLY A 162 5.18 -9.78 -4.59
N SER A 163 4.83 -9.24 -3.42
CA SER A 163 3.52 -9.40 -2.79
C SER A 163 2.37 -8.66 -3.50
N ASP A 164 2.62 -7.82 -4.51
CA ASP A 164 1.60 -7.03 -5.21
C ASP A 164 0.65 -7.84 -6.10
N LEU A 165 1.18 -8.80 -6.85
CA LEU A 165 0.50 -9.45 -8.00
C LEU A 165 -0.02 -8.49 -9.09
N GLY A 166 0.34 -7.21 -9.05
CA GLY A 166 -0.22 -6.19 -9.93
C GLY A 166 -1.56 -5.62 -9.46
N LEU A 167 -1.91 -5.78 -8.18
CA LEU A 167 -3.19 -5.35 -7.62
C LEU A 167 -3.21 -3.88 -7.20
N ALA A 168 -2.13 -3.38 -6.58
CA ALA A 168 -2.03 -1.99 -6.14
C ALA A 168 -2.07 -0.97 -7.31
N PRO A 169 -1.46 -1.22 -8.49
CA PRO A 169 -1.65 -0.37 -9.67
C PRO A 169 -3.11 -0.22 -10.11
N ALA A 170 -3.90 -1.30 -10.09
CA ALA A 170 -5.32 -1.25 -10.43
C ALA A 170 -6.14 -0.53 -9.34
N ALA A 171 -5.81 -0.73 -8.06
CA ALA A 171 -6.44 -0.02 -6.95
C ALA A 171 -6.14 1.50 -7.01
N TYR A 172 -4.90 1.89 -7.33
CA TYR A 172 -4.52 3.28 -7.55
C TYR A 172 -5.27 3.92 -8.72
N LEU A 173 -5.26 3.27 -9.90
CA LEU A 173 -5.94 3.79 -11.08
C LEU A 173 -7.44 3.97 -10.84
N SER A 174 -8.10 3.00 -10.21
CA SER A 174 -9.53 3.08 -9.92
C SER A 174 -9.87 4.16 -8.88
N GLU A 175 -9.08 4.36 -7.82
CA GLU A 175 -9.30 5.48 -6.88
C GLU A 175 -8.98 6.85 -7.52
N LYS A 176 -7.98 6.92 -8.41
CA LYS A 176 -7.69 8.12 -9.20
C LYS A 176 -8.88 8.48 -10.10
N CYS A 177 -9.46 7.52 -10.82
CA CYS A 177 -10.59 7.74 -11.73
C CYS A 177 -11.86 8.25 -11.02
N LEU A 178 -11.97 8.09 -9.71
CA LEU A 178 -13.07 8.65 -8.91
C LEU A 178 -13.00 10.17 -8.72
N ASN A 179 -11.81 10.75 -8.91
CA ASN A 179 -11.54 12.19 -8.76
C ASN A 179 -11.17 12.83 -10.11
N PHE A 180 -10.47 12.08 -10.96
CA PHE A 180 -9.98 12.51 -12.28
C PHE A 180 -10.28 11.42 -13.33
N PRO A 181 -11.56 11.20 -13.69
CA PRO A 181 -11.96 10.15 -14.62
C PRO A 181 -11.30 10.26 -16.00
N ASP A 182 -10.90 9.12 -16.57
CA ASP A 182 -10.37 9.01 -17.93
C ASP A 182 -10.82 7.68 -18.56
N GLN A 183 -11.35 7.73 -19.79
CA GLN A 183 -11.90 6.54 -20.46
C GLN A 183 -10.81 5.50 -20.80
N THR A 184 -9.58 5.92 -21.09
CA THR A 184 -8.47 5.03 -21.41
C THR A 184 -8.02 4.25 -20.16
N GLU A 185 -7.98 4.93 -19.02
CA GLU A 185 -7.66 4.33 -17.73
C GLU A 185 -8.77 3.38 -17.24
N VAL A 186 -10.05 3.78 -17.35
CA VAL A 186 -11.20 2.90 -17.07
C VAL A 186 -11.18 1.64 -17.95
N SER A 187 -10.97 1.80 -19.26
CA SER A 187 -10.81 0.68 -20.20
C SER A 187 -9.60 -0.21 -19.88
N ALA A 188 -8.55 0.34 -19.27
CA ALA A 188 -7.38 -0.40 -18.82
C ALA A 188 -7.66 -1.21 -17.53
N ILE A 189 -8.41 -0.65 -16.58
CA ILE A 189 -8.88 -1.36 -15.38
C ILE A 189 -9.81 -2.52 -15.79
N ASP A 190 -10.74 -2.31 -16.72
CA ASP A 190 -11.60 -3.38 -17.22
C ASP A 190 -10.85 -4.47 -17.99
N TYR A 191 -9.80 -4.10 -18.71
CA TYR A 191 -8.90 -5.06 -19.35
C TYR A 191 -8.17 -5.91 -18.30
N HIS A 192 -7.77 -5.32 -17.17
CA HIS A 192 -7.18 -6.03 -16.03
C HIS A 192 -8.21 -6.96 -15.34
N ILE A 193 -9.41 -6.45 -15.03
CA ILE A 193 -10.50 -7.22 -14.41
C ILE A 193 -10.86 -8.44 -15.27
N LYS A 194 -11.12 -8.23 -16.57
CA LYS A 194 -11.55 -9.31 -17.47
C LYS A 194 -10.48 -10.38 -17.65
N ASN A 195 -9.26 -10.00 -18.02
CA ASN A 195 -8.25 -10.94 -18.50
C ASN A 195 -7.43 -11.53 -17.35
N PHE A 196 -7.06 -10.74 -16.33
CA PHE A 196 -6.19 -11.19 -15.25
C PHE A 196 -6.97 -11.61 -14.00
N LEU A 197 -7.89 -10.77 -13.50
CA LEU A 197 -8.62 -11.10 -12.26
C LEU A 197 -9.63 -12.22 -12.52
N LEU A 198 -10.67 -11.98 -13.31
CA LEU A 198 -11.73 -12.96 -13.57
C LEU A 198 -11.27 -14.11 -14.50
N GLY A 199 -10.20 -13.89 -15.27
CA GLY A 199 -9.59 -14.88 -16.17
C GLY A 199 -8.55 -15.81 -15.52
N TYR A 200 -7.82 -15.36 -14.49
CA TYR A 200 -6.81 -16.17 -13.80
C TYR A 200 -6.94 -16.10 -12.26
N LEU A 201 -6.70 -14.93 -11.67
CA LEU A 201 -6.39 -14.81 -10.23
C LEU A 201 -7.60 -15.12 -9.32
N VAL A 202 -8.79 -14.81 -9.80
CA VAL A 202 -10.11 -15.04 -9.18
C VAL A 202 -10.89 -16.08 -9.99
N ASN A 203 -10.19 -16.99 -10.67
CA ASN A 203 -10.77 -18.03 -11.53
C ASN A 203 -10.75 -19.43 -10.87
N ALA A 204 -10.78 -19.48 -9.53
CA ALA A 204 -11.04 -20.71 -8.78
C ALA A 204 -12.47 -21.21 -9.05
N ARG A 205 -12.62 -22.51 -9.31
CA ARG A 205 -13.88 -23.17 -9.68
C ARG A 205 -14.26 -24.29 -8.71
N ASP A 206 -15.56 -24.48 -8.53
CA ASP A 206 -16.13 -25.65 -7.84
C ASP A 206 -16.27 -26.87 -8.79
N PRO A 207 -16.70 -28.05 -8.30
CA PRO A 207 -16.90 -29.23 -9.14
C PRO A 207 -17.94 -29.08 -10.27
N TYR A 208 -18.79 -28.04 -10.22
CA TYR A 208 -19.80 -27.72 -11.23
C TYR A 208 -19.33 -26.63 -12.22
N GLY A 209 -18.06 -26.21 -12.12
CA GLY A 209 -17.46 -25.19 -12.98
C GLY A 209 -17.84 -23.75 -12.61
N GLN A 210 -18.54 -23.52 -11.50
CA GLN A 210 -18.93 -22.17 -11.05
C GLN A 210 -17.77 -21.47 -10.33
N ARG A 211 -17.71 -20.14 -10.44
CA ARG A 211 -16.62 -19.35 -9.83
C ARG A 211 -16.82 -19.26 -8.32
N THR A 212 -15.84 -19.73 -7.54
CA THR A 212 -15.92 -19.70 -6.07
C THR A 212 -15.59 -18.33 -5.47
N PHE A 213 -14.99 -17.44 -6.28
CA PHE A 213 -14.41 -16.14 -5.90
C PHE A 213 -13.27 -16.21 -4.88
N GLN A 214 -12.71 -17.41 -4.65
CA GLN A 214 -11.43 -17.54 -3.97
C GLN A 214 -10.30 -16.98 -4.86
N VAL A 215 -9.37 -16.26 -4.24
CA VAL A 215 -8.27 -15.58 -4.92
C VAL A 215 -6.99 -16.39 -4.72
N TYR A 216 -6.33 -16.78 -5.81
CA TYR A 216 -5.06 -17.51 -5.73
C TYR A 216 -3.96 -16.64 -5.09
N ARG A 217 -3.07 -17.27 -4.32
CA ARG A 217 -2.05 -16.57 -3.52
C ARG A 217 -0.92 -15.97 -4.36
N TRP A 218 -0.65 -16.52 -5.55
CA TRP A 218 0.40 -16.13 -6.51
C TRP A 218 -0.09 -16.28 -7.96
N PHE A 219 0.60 -15.64 -8.90
CA PHE A 219 0.63 -16.04 -10.32
C PHE A 219 2.00 -16.66 -10.62
N ASP A 220 2.03 -17.91 -11.10
CA ASP A 220 3.26 -18.71 -11.08
C ASP A 220 4.19 -18.51 -12.30
N GLY A 221 3.63 -18.02 -13.41
CA GLY A 221 4.29 -17.86 -14.70
C GLY A 221 3.47 -18.40 -15.89
N HIS A 222 2.41 -19.17 -15.63
CA HIS A 222 1.72 -20.00 -16.62
C HIS A 222 0.28 -19.54 -16.91
N ASP A 223 -0.35 -20.20 -17.86
CA ASP A 223 -1.69 -19.88 -18.37
C ASP A 223 -2.77 -20.72 -17.66
N GLY A 224 -4.00 -20.21 -17.56
CA GLY A 224 -5.14 -20.93 -16.98
C GLY A 224 -5.21 -20.90 -15.44
N LYS A 225 -4.57 -21.87 -14.78
CA LYS A 225 -4.60 -22.05 -13.31
C LYS A 225 -3.17 -22.24 -12.78
N PRO A 226 -2.78 -21.60 -11.65
CA PRO A 226 -1.46 -21.82 -11.08
C PRO A 226 -1.30 -23.27 -10.62
N SER A 227 -0.08 -23.78 -10.78
CA SER A 227 0.39 -25.04 -10.18
C SER A 227 0.17 -25.09 -8.66
N ASP A 228 0.27 -23.95 -8.01
CA ASP A 228 0.01 -23.71 -6.60
C ASP A 228 -1.33 -22.96 -6.41
N THR A 229 -2.43 -23.70 -6.23
CA THR A 229 -3.75 -23.12 -5.92
C THR A 229 -3.97 -22.85 -4.44
N GLY A 230 -2.95 -22.43 -3.70
CA GLY A 230 -3.13 -21.86 -2.37
C GLY A 230 -4.05 -20.63 -2.44
N ILE A 231 -5.12 -20.62 -1.65
CA ILE A 231 -6.15 -19.57 -1.62
C ILE A 231 -6.19 -18.80 -0.29
N TRP A 232 -5.22 -19.06 0.59
CA TRP A 232 -5.25 -18.62 1.99
C TRP A 232 -4.85 -17.16 2.22
N ARG A 233 -4.33 -16.45 1.21
CA ARG A 233 -3.75 -15.12 1.40
C ARG A 233 -4.85 -14.04 1.39
N ALA A 234 -5.50 -13.85 2.54
CA ALA A 234 -6.59 -12.88 2.74
C ALA A 234 -6.26 -11.46 2.21
N TYR A 235 -5.01 -11.00 2.38
CA TYR A 235 -4.52 -9.72 1.83
C TYR A 235 -4.71 -9.53 0.31
N ASN A 236 -4.83 -10.60 -0.49
CA ASN A 236 -5.11 -10.45 -1.93
C ASN A 236 -6.56 -10.00 -2.18
N TYR A 237 -7.49 -10.45 -1.32
CA TYR A 237 -8.92 -10.26 -1.50
C TYR A 237 -9.34 -8.81 -1.30
N THR A 238 -8.75 -8.09 -0.34
CA THR A 238 -9.05 -6.66 -0.09
C THR A 238 -8.69 -5.78 -1.27
N HIS A 239 -7.49 -5.94 -1.84
CA HIS A 239 -7.09 -5.18 -3.04
C HIS A 239 -7.98 -5.48 -4.25
N VAL A 240 -8.31 -6.76 -4.49
CA VAL A 240 -9.25 -7.18 -5.56
C VAL A 240 -10.64 -6.58 -5.34
N THR A 241 -11.15 -6.63 -4.11
CA THR A 241 -12.44 -6.04 -3.72
C THR A 241 -12.47 -4.54 -4.00
N ASN A 242 -11.42 -3.80 -3.65
CA ASN A 242 -11.38 -2.35 -3.82
C ASN A 242 -11.39 -1.94 -5.30
N VAL A 243 -10.73 -2.71 -6.18
CA VAL A 243 -10.82 -2.51 -7.64
C VAL A 243 -12.25 -2.68 -8.14
N PHE A 244 -12.95 -3.74 -7.72
CA PHE A 244 -14.36 -3.94 -8.07
C PHE A 244 -15.26 -2.83 -7.51
N TYR A 245 -15.13 -2.50 -6.22
CA TYR A 245 -15.96 -1.48 -5.57
C TYR A 245 -15.74 -0.07 -6.15
N ASN A 246 -14.51 0.28 -6.50
CA ASN A 246 -14.25 1.55 -7.19
C ASN A 246 -14.79 1.58 -8.61
N MET A 247 -14.83 0.45 -9.32
CA MET A 247 -15.50 0.37 -10.63
C MET A 247 -17.03 0.49 -10.52
N TYR A 248 -17.65 -0.06 -9.46
CA TYR A 248 -19.06 0.26 -9.12
C TYR A 248 -19.24 1.78 -8.94
N ARG A 249 -18.41 2.42 -8.11
CA ARG A 249 -18.47 3.88 -7.85
C ARG A 249 -18.25 4.70 -9.13
N ILE A 250 -17.38 4.26 -10.04
CA ILE A 250 -17.16 4.90 -11.36
C ILE A 250 -18.38 4.76 -12.26
N ALA A 251 -18.95 3.55 -12.39
CA ALA A 251 -20.11 3.28 -13.24
C ALA A 251 -21.37 4.04 -12.78
N GLN A 252 -21.61 4.11 -11.46
CA GLN A 252 -22.65 4.94 -10.84
C GLN A 252 -22.39 6.44 -11.07
N GLY A 253 -21.19 6.92 -10.70
CA GLY A 253 -20.87 8.35 -10.66
C GLY A 253 -20.65 9.01 -12.02
N TYR A 254 -20.28 8.25 -13.05
CA TYR A 254 -19.94 8.77 -14.37
C TYR A 254 -20.61 8.01 -15.54
N PRO A 255 -21.94 8.12 -15.75
CA PRO A 255 -22.67 7.45 -16.85
C PRO A 255 -22.28 7.85 -18.28
N ARG A 256 -21.23 8.67 -18.45
CA ARG A 256 -20.61 9.04 -19.74
C ARG A 256 -19.35 8.24 -20.04
N LEU A 257 -18.90 7.39 -19.11
CA LEU A 257 -17.78 6.47 -19.30
C LEU A 257 -18.33 5.10 -19.68
N GLU A 258 -17.71 4.46 -20.66
CA GLU A 258 -18.02 3.06 -21.01
C GLU A 258 -17.30 2.13 -20.04
N THR A 259 -18.07 1.34 -19.28
CA THR A 259 -17.58 0.27 -18.41
C THR A 259 -17.96 -1.10 -18.99
N ARG A 260 -17.18 -2.14 -18.68
CA ARG A 260 -17.40 -3.50 -19.20
C ARG A 260 -18.62 -4.19 -18.58
N TYR A 261 -18.87 -3.94 -17.31
CA TYR A 261 -19.96 -4.49 -16.53
C TYR A 261 -20.87 -3.34 -16.09
N ASP A 262 -22.10 -3.65 -15.66
CA ASP A 262 -22.92 -2.65 -14.99
C ASP A 262 -22.45 -2.40 -13.54
N ALA A 263 -22.94 -1.33 -12.91
CA ALA A 263 -22.54 -0.96 -11.56
C ALA A 263 -22.80 -2.09 -10.54
N LEU A 264 -23.98 -2.71 -10.59
CA LEU A 264 -24.39 -3.75 -9.65
C LEU A 264 -23.61 -5.06 -9.86
N GLU A 265 -23.24 -5.39 -11.11
CA GLU A 265 -22.28 -6.46 -11.38
C GLU A 265 -20.93 -6.22 -10.69
N TYR A 266 -20.36 -5.00 -10.75
CA TYR A 266 -19.12 -4.69 -10.02
C TYR A 266 -19.30 -4.82 -8.50
N LEU A 267 -20.46 -4.40 -7.96
CA LEU A 267 -20.75 -4.46 -6.53
C LEU A 267 -20.94 -5.91 -6.02
N GLU A 268 -21.66 -6.76 -6.76
CA GLU A 268 -21.80 -8.18 -6.45
C GLU A 268 -20.45 -8.92 -6.60
N HIS A 269 -19.62 -8.56 -7.58
CA HIS A 269 -18.25 -9.06 -7.68
C HIS A 269 -17.40 -8.69 -6.44
N ALA A 270 -17.49 -7.45 -5.95
CA ALA A 270 -16.83 -7.01 -4.72
C ALA A 270 -17.33 -7.81 -3.49
N TYR A 271 -18.65 -7.99 -3.37
CA TYR A 271 -19.25 -8.80 -2.30
C TYR A 271 -18.79 -10.26 -2.35
N GLN A 272 -18.82 -10.91 -3.51
CA GLN A 272 -18.47 -12.34 -3.63
C GLN A 272 -17.01 -12.61 -3.27
N VAL A 273 -16.09 -11.69 -3.60
CA VAL A 273 -14.69 -11.78 -3.17
C VAL A 273 -14.58 -11.64 -1.65
N LEU A 274 -15.25 -10.66 -1.02
CA LEU A 274 -15.27 -10.54 0.45
C LEU A 274 -15.90 -11.77 1.13
N ASN A 275 -17.02 -12.27 0.62
CA ASN A 275 -17.67 -13.44 1.16
C ASN A 275 -16.77 -14.68 1.03
N ALA A 276 -16.04 -14.84 -0.08
CA ALA A 276 -15.04 -15.88 -0.25
C ALA A 276 -13.85 -15.73 0.71
N MET A 277 -13.41 -14.49 1.01
CA MET A 277 -12.37 -14.21 2.01
C MET A 277 -12.77 -14.69 3.41
N TYR A 278 -13.98 -14.35 3.85
CA TYR A 278 -14.44 -14.64 5.21
C TYR A 278 -14.97 -16.07 5.43
N SER A 279 -15.50 -16.73 4.39
CA SER A 279 -16.15 -18.06 4.52
C SER A 279 -15.48 -19.20 3.76
N LYS A 280 -14.60 -18.94 2.79
CA LYS A 280 -14.01 -19.97 1.90
C LYS A 280 -12.48 -20.05 1.96
N ILE A 281 -11.82 -19.30 2.85
CA ILE A 281 -10.39 -19.47 3.16
C ILE A 281 -10.22 -20.70 4.08
N PRO A 282 -9.32 -21.66 3.78
CA PRO A 282 -9.05 -22.79 4.65
C PRO A 282 -8.45 -22.36 6.00
N VAL A 283 -8.99 -22.93 7.08
CA VAL A 283 -8.57 -22.68 8.48
C VAL A 283 -8.34 -24.00 9.21
N PRO A 284 -7.44 -24.06 10.22
CA PRO A 284 -6.48 -23.03 10.62
C PRO A 284 -5.17 -23.09 9.81
N LYS A 285 -5.02 -24.01 8.85
CA LYS A 285 -3.78 -24.18 8.07
C LYS A 285 -3.89 -23.51 6.70
N PRO A 286 -2.83 -22.84 6.20
CA PRO A 286 -1.46 -22.85 6.74
C PRO A 286 -1.08 -21.63 7.60
N ILE A 287 -1.90 -20.57 7.70
CA ILE A 287 -1.52 -19.30 8.38
C ILE A 287 -2.54 -18.77 9.42
N GLY A 288 -3.46 -19.61 9.91
CA GLY A 288 -4.55 -19.20 10.81
C GLY A 288 -5.73 -18.54 10.11
N ASP A 289 -6.73 -18.11 10.89
CA ASP A 289 -7.91 -17.36 10.42
C ASP A 289 -7.55 -15.89 10.17
N ALA A 290 -6.68 -15.64 9.19
CA ALA A 290 -6.18 -14.30 8.87
C ALA A 290 -7.30 -13.31 8.49
N ALA A 291 -8.38 -13.80 7.88
CA ALA A 291 -9.54 -12.99 7.52
C ALA A 291 -10.23 -12.38 8.74
N ASN A 292 -10.35 -13.14 9.85
CA ASN A 292 -11.05 -12.67 11.05
C ASN A 292 -10.11 -12.19 12.18
N THR A 293 -8.80 -12.44 12.11
CA THR A 293 -7.86 -12.16 13.22
C THR A 293 -6.78 -11.11 12.94
N LEU A 294 -6.44 -10.83 11.68
CA LEU A 294 -5.41 -9.83 11.31
C LEU A 294 -6.07 -8.59 10.69
N GLY A 295 -5.53 -7.40 10.94
CA GLY A 295 -5.90 -6.21 10.17
C GLY A 295 -5.36 -6.33 8.75
N LEU A 296 -6.23 -6.30 7.73
CA LEU A 296 -5.81 -6.46 6.34
C LEU A 296 -5.64 -5.09 5.67
N MET A 297 -4.69 -5.01 4.73
CA MET A 297 -4.39 -3.77 3.99
C MET A 297 -5.57 -3.38 3.09
N GLY A 298 -6.08 -2.16 3.22
CA GLY A 298 -7.17 -1.64 2.40
C GLY A 298 -8.54 -2.19 2.78
N GLU A 299 -8.71 -2.76 3.98
CA GLU A 299 -9.98 -3.30 4.48
C GLU A 299 -10.92 -2.21 5.01
N SER A 300 -10.46 -0.95 5.12
CA SER A 300 -11.31 0.18 5.55
C SER A 300 -12.54 0.43 4.68
N THR A 301 -12.55 -0.07 3.45
CA THR A 301 -13.70 -0.03 2.52
C THR A 301 -14.82 -1.00 2.90
N VAL A 302 -14.55 -2.07 3.63
CA VAL A 302 -15.51 -3.18 3.85
C VAL A 302 -16.80 -2.75 4.59
N PRO A 303 -16.77 -1.86 5.60
CA PRO A 303 -17.98 -1.30 6.19
C PRO A 303 -18.79 -0.43 5.22
N GLU A 304 -18.10 0.30 4.34
CA GLU A 304 -18.74 1.18 3.35
C GLU A 304 -19.38 0.36 2.22
N ILE A 305 -18.74 -0.73 1.80
CA ILE A 305 -19.34 -1.73 0.90
C ILE A 305 -20.58 -2.35 1.54
N ALA A 306 -20.55 -2.71 2.83
CA ALA A 306 -21.73 -3.21 3.55
C ALA A 306 -22.86 -2.17 3.64
N ARG A 307 -22.53 -0.88 3.79
CA ARG A 307 -23.50 0.23 3.75
C ARG A 307 -24.13 0.39 2.36
N VAL A 308 -23.33 0.35 1.31
CA VAL A 308 -23.78 0.48 -0.08
C VAL A 308 -24.63 -0.71 -0.53
N LEU A 309 -24.25 -1.95 -0.19
CA LEU A 309 -25.05 -3.14 -0.45
C LEU A 309 -26.47 -3.00 0.12
N LEU A 310 -26.63 -2.39 1.30
CA LEU A 310 -27.95 -2.14 1.88
C LEU A 310 -28.75 -1.07 1.11
N GLN A 311 -28.08 -0.07 0.54
CA GLN A 311 -28.74 0.98 -0.27
C GLN A 311 -29.20 0.45 -1.63
N GLU A 312 -28.39 -0.39 -2.28
CA GLU A 312 -28.73 -1.04 -3.56
C GLU A 312 -29.66 -2.27 -3.35
N GLY A 313 -30.32 -2.39 -2.19
CA GLY A 313 -31.31 -3.43 -1.88
C GLY A 313 -30.74 -4.82 -1.55
N MET A 314 -29.43 -5.03 -1.69
CA MET A 314 -28.68 -6.27 -1.45
C MET A 314 -28.52 -6.58 0.05
N THR A 315 -29.65 -6.59 0.76
CA THR A 315 -29.75 -6.64 2.24
C THR A 315 -29.13 -7.90 2.84
N SER A 316 -29.31 -9.06 2.20
CA SER A 316 -28.73 -10.33 2.64
C SER A 316 -27.20 -10.33 2.57
N GLN A 317 -26.63 -9.70 1.53
CA GLN A 317 -25.20 -9.48 1.38
C GLN A 317 -24.67 -8.51 2.45
N ALA A 318 -25.35 -7.37 2.64
CA ALA A 318 -25.01 -6.35 3.63
C ALA A 318 -24.95 -6.89 5.06
N GLU A 319 -26.01 -7.57 5.53
CA GLU A 319 -26.04 -8.18 6.86
C GLU A 319 -25.00 -9.31 7.00
N THR A 320 -24.63 -9.98 5.91
CA THR A 320 -23.57 -11.00 5.93
C THR A 320 -22.19 -10.38 6.15
N LEU A 321 -21.83 -9.31 5.45
CA LEU A 321 -20.59 -8.57 5.73
C LEU A 321 -20.58 -7.96 7.15
N LYS A 322 -21.72 -7.42 7.60
CA LYS A 322 -21.90 -6.85 8.95
C LYS A 322 -21.65 -7.90 10.05
N ARG A 323 -22.07 -9.16 9.86
CA ARG A 323 -21.72 -10.26 10.78
C ARG A 323 -20.22 -10.55 10.80
N TYR A 324 -19.54 -10.56 9.64
CA TYR A 324 -18.09 -10.74 9.57
C TYR A 324 -17.32 -9.60 10.25
N ILE A 325 -17.68 -8.34 9.98
CA ILE A 325 -17.13 -7.14 10.64
C ILE A 325 -17.28 -7.25 12.16
N ASN A 326 -18.47 -7.58 12.65
CA ASN A 326 -18.73 -7.69 14.09
C ASN A 326 -17.92 -8.82 14.75
N LYS A 327 -17.80 -10.01 14.11
CA LYS A 327 -16.92 -11.10 14.60
C LYS A 327 -15.47 -10.63 14.71
N LYS A 328 -14.96 -9.96 13.68
CA LYS A 328 -13.58 -9.47 13.63
C LYS A 328 -13.30 -8.39 14.68
N VAL A 329 -14.21 -7.42 14.84
CA VAL A 329 -14.04 -6.36 15.83
C VAL A 329 -14.16 -6.88 17.28
N ALA A 330 -14.97 -7.91 17.54
CA ALA A 330 -14.98 -8.58 18.83
C ALA A 330 -13.59 -9.15 19.17
N TYR A 331 -13.00 -9.94 18.27
CA TYR A 331 -11.64 -10.47 18.45
C TYR A 331 -10.59 -9.36 18.65
N LEU A 332 -10.65 -8.28 17.86
CA LEU A 332 -9.70 -7.16 17.97
C LEU A 332 -9.85 -6.32 19.25
N LYS A 333 -10.98 -6.40 19.97
CA LYS A 333 -11.13 -5.79 21.31
C LYS A 333 -10.37 -6.57 22.38
N ASP A 334 -10.46 -7.89 22.33
CA ASP A 334 -9.91 -8.79 23.34
C ASP A 334 -8.39 -8.96 23.23
N VAL A 335 -7.82 -8.80 22.02
CA VAL A 335 -6.37 -8.91 21.80
C VAL A 335 -5.60 -7.72 22.39
N LYS A 336 -4.59 -8.04 23.22
CA LYS A 336 -3.72 -7.07 23.90
C LYS A 336 -3.02 -6.11 22.92
N TYR A 337 -2.53 -6.62 21.78
CA TYR A 337 -1.90 -5.85 20.70
C TYR A 337 -2.57 -6.15 19.35
N PRO A 338 -3.74 -5.57 19.08
CA PRO A 338 -4.65 -5.96 17.99
C PRO A 338 -4.23 -5.39 16.62
N PHE A 339 -2.93 -5.12 16.47
CA PHE A 339 -2.32 -4.46 15.33
C PHE A 339 -1.17 -5.31 14.76
N ALA A 340 -1.25 -6.63 14.96
CA ALA A 340 -0.27 -7.60 14.48
C ALA A 340 -0.08 -7.45 12.95
N PRO A 341 1.13 -7.09 12.49
CA PRO A 341 1.39 -6.82 11.08
C PRO A 341 1.57 -8.10 10.26
N LYS A 342 1.60 -7.97 8.93
CA LYS A 342 2.04 -9.04 8.02
C LYS A 342 3.50 -9.44 8.30
N MET A 343 4.39 -8.48 8.55
CA MET A 343 5.79 -8.66 8.92
C MET A 343 6.19 -7.71 10.06
N THR A 344 7.20 -8.06 10.87
CA THR A 344 7.66 -7.27 12.04
C THR A 344 8.22 -5.88 11.72
N ILE A 345 8.16 -5.44 10.46
CA ILE A 345 8.76 -4.22 9.93
C ILE A 345 7.72 -3.23 9.36
N ASP A 346 6.43 -3.59 9.37
CA ASP A 346 5.35 -2.86 8.69
C ASP A 346 4.22 -2.40 9.63
N THR A 347 3.29 -1.62 9.08
CA THR A 347 2.14 -1.01 9.78
C THR A 347 0.78 -1.47 9.25
N THR A 348 0.76 -2.60 8.52
CA THR A 348 -0.34 -3.04 7.65
C THR A 348 -1.71 -3.21 8.31
N GLY A 349 -1.76 -3.48 9.62
CA GLY A 349 -3.02 -3.60 10.37
C GLY A 349 -3.61 -2.29 10.87
N PHE A 350 -2.89 -1.16 10.87
CA PHE A 350 -3.33 0.05 11.59
C PHE A 350 -4.60 0.69 10.99
N GLU A 351 -4.65 0.78 9.65
CA GLU A 351 -5.72 1.39 8.87
C GLU A 351 -7.05 0.64 9.04
N SER A 352 -7.04 -0.67 8.80
CA SER A 352 -8.20 -1.54 8.96
C SER A 352 -8.68 -1.63 10.41
N VAL A 353 -7.78 -1.81 11.39
CA VAL A 353 -8.16 -1.83 12.82
C VAL A 353 -8.79 -0.49 13.24
N PHE A 354 -8.30 0.65 12.74
CA PHE A 354 -8.91 1.95 13.01
C PHE A 354 -10.30 2.07 12.38
N ALA A 355 -10.44 1.77 11.08
CA ALA A 355 -11.70 1.90 10.35
C ALA A 355 -12.80 0.99 10.92
N LEU A 356 -12.51 -0.30 11.09
CA LEU A 356 -13.43 -1.28 11.68
C LEU A 356 -13.82 -0.90 13.13
N SER A 357 -12.92 -0.27 13.88
CA SER A 357 -13.24 0.26 15.21
C SER A 357 -14.23 1.40 15.17
N LYS A 358 -14.03 2.39 14.29
CA LYS A 358 -14.88 3.59 14.24
C LYS A 358 -16.33 3.25 13.87
N VAL A 359 -16.56 2.36 12.91
CA VAL A 359 -17.92 1.94 12.51
C VAL A 359 -18.62 1.08 13.57
N ASN A 360 -17.86 0.45 14.47
CA ASN A 360 -18.38 -0.34 15.59
C ASN A 360 -18.38 0.44 16.92
N GLY A 361 -18.36 1.78 16.89
CA GLY A 361 -18.36 2.65 18.08
C GLY A 361 -17.18 2.44 19.05
N SER A 362 -16.13 1.75 18.61
CA SER A 362 -15.10 1.14 19.46
C SER A 362 -13.92 2.09 19.70
N ASP A 363 -14.25 3.24 20.29
CA ASP A 363 -13.39 4.42 20.36
C ASP A 363 -12.07 4.20 21.13
N ASN A 364 -12.04 3.27 22.08
CA ASN A 364 -10.80 2.85 22.76
C ASN A 364 -9.84 2.13 21.79
N LEU A 365 -10.37 1.21 20.97
CA LEU A 365 -9.59 0.46 19.98
C LEU A 365 -9.10 1.38 18.84
N ALA A 366 -9.94 2.33 18.41
CA ALA A 366 -9.53 3.38 17.47
C ALA A 366 -8.38 4.24 18.01
N ARG A 367 -8.50 4.76 19.25
CA ARG A 367 -7.42 5.53 19.92
C ARG A 367 -6.14 4.69 20.11
N LYS A 368 -6.27 3.40 20.38
CA LYS A 368 -5.15 2.45 20.52
C LYS A 368 -4.40 2.28 19.20
N SER A 369 -5.11 2.07 18.07
CA SER A 369 -4.50 2.01 16.74
C SER A 369 -3.84 3.35 16.35
N GLN A 370 -4.54 4.47 16.57
CA GLN A 370 -4.00 5.81 16.27
C GLN A 370 -2.72 6.12 17.06
N LYS A 371 -2.66 5.78 18.35
CA LYS A 371 -1.45 5.95 19.18
C LYS A 371 -0.29 5.08 18.70
N ALA A 372 -0.54 3.82 18.34
CA ALA A 372 0.48 2.95 17.75
C ALA A 372 0.99 3.53 16.43
N SER A 373 0.08 3.92 15.53
CA SER A 373 0.41 4.54 14.24
C SER A 373 1.29 5.78 14.40
N LEU A 374 0.95 6.69 15.31
CA LEU A 374 1.74 7.91 15.55
C LEU A 374 3.10 7.63 16.18
N ALA A 375 3.19 6.68 17.12
CA ALA A 375 4.46 6.26 17.71
C ALA A 375 5.40 5.59 16.68
N SER A 376 4.84 4.98 15.64
CA SER A 376 5.58 4.40 14.51
C SER A 376 5.98 5.42 13.44
N ARG A 377 5.80 6.75 13.60
CA ARG A 377 6.22 7.74 12.59
C ARG A 377 7.50 8.50 12.91
N GLY A 378 8.29 8.76 11.87
CA GLY A 378 9.47 9.61 11.94
C GLY A 378 9.09 11.09 12.07
N LEU A 379 9.86 11.83 12.89
CA LEU A 379 9.71 13.27 13.12
C LEU A 379 10.99 14.06 12.75
N GLN A 380 12.03 13.35 12.28
CA GLN A 380 13.27 13.94 11.79
C GLN A 380 13.00 14.82 10.56
N THR A 381 13.73 15.92 10.41
CA THR A 381 13.54 16.94 9.36
C THR A 381 14.09 16.51 8.00
N LEU A 382 13.74 15.30 7.57
CA LEU A 382 14.22 14.61 6.38
C LEU A 382 13.01 14.17 5.56
N TRP A 383 12.97 14.48 4.26
CA TRP A 383 11.80 14.23 3.41
C TRP A 383 11.35 12.76 3.32
N TYR A 384 12.27 11.82 3.54
CA TYR A 384 12.01 10.38 3.60
C TYR A 384 11.69 9.83 5.01
N CYS A 385 11.88 10.61 6.09
CA CYS A 385 11.51 10.19 7.46
C CYS A 385 10.28 10.92 8.00
N TYR A 386 10.08 12.20 7.67
CA TYR A 386 9.04 13.03 8.28
C TYR A 386 7.63 12.55 7.92
N GLY A 387 6.94 11.93 8.87
CA GLY A 387 5.63 11.32 8.68
C GLY A 387 5.66 9.93 8.01
N SER A 388 6.84 9.38 7.72
CA SER A 388 7.07 8.02 7.21
C SER A 388 7.04 6.99 8.34
N ASP A 389 6.86 5.70 8.03
CA ASP A 389 7.00 4.63 9.02
C ASP A 389 8.47 4.45 9.46
N ASN A 390 8.70 4.43 10.78
CA ASN A 390 9.95 4.02 11.41
C ASN A 390 10.10 2.50 11.29
N ARG A 391 10.59 2.00 10.15
CA ARG A 391 10.74 0.55 9.94
C ARG A 391 11.94 -0.01 10.71
N MET A 392 11.81 -1.27 11.13
CA MET A 392 12.67 -1.96 12.11
C MET A 392 14.19 -1.87 11.87
N ILE A 393 14.60 -1.68 10.61
CA ILE A 393 16.01 -1.63 10.17
C ILE A 393 16.61 -0.21 10.13
N GLY A 394 15.81 0.85 10.30
CA GLY A 394 16.27 2.25 10.32
C GLY A 394 16.79 2.81 8.98
N GLU A 395 16.90 1.97 7.94
CA GLU A 395 17.43 2.31 6.62
C GLU A 395 16.47 3.22 5.83
N SER A 396 16.96 4.40 5.41
CA SER A 396 16.17 5.44 4.74
C SER A 396 15.51 5.01 3.43
N TYR A 397 16.12 4.07 2.70
CA TYR A 397 15.69 3.70 1.34
C TYR A 397 14.41 2.87 1.26
N TRP A 398 13.85 2.43 2.40
CA TRP A 398 12.55 1.74 2.45
C TRP A 398 11.38 2.61 2.91
N ASN A 399 11.65 3.74 3.59
CA ASN A 399 10.64 4.45 4.39
C ASN A 399 9.46 5.02 3.58
N LEU A 400 9.63 5.19 2.26
CA LEU A 400 8.60 5.67 1.33
C LEU A 400 8.05 4.60 0.37
N GLY A 401 8.59 3.38 0.36
CA GLY A 401 8.10 2.28 -0.48
C GLY A 401 7.10 1.38 0.25
N TYR A 402 6.08 0.83 -0.43
CA TYR A 402 5.11 -0.07 0.21
C TYR A 402 5.36 -1.54 -0.13
N GLU A 403 5.13 -2.45 0.83
CA GLU A 403 5.69 -3.82 0.77
C GLU A 403 5.14 -4.71 -0.36
N THR A 404 4.01 -4.36 -0.97
CA THR A 404 3.54 -4.98 -2.21
C THR A 404 4.51 -4.70 -3.38
N GLN A 405 4.89 -3.44 -3.56
CA GLN A 405 5.81 -2.98 -4.60
C GLN A 405 7.25 -3.52 -4.39
N LEU A 406 7.63 -3.87 -3.16
CA LEU A 406 8.95 -4.40 -2.76
C LEU A 406 9.27 -5.82 -3.27
N GLY A 407 8.58 -6.32 -4.30
CA GLY A 407 9.09 -7.40 -5.17
C GLY A 407 10.43 -7.08 -5.85
N SER A 408 10.87 -5.82 -5.77
CA SER A 408 12.19 -5.30 -6.15
C SER A 408 13.25 -5.39 -5.03
N CYS A 409 13.03 -6.15 -3.95
CA CYS A 409 13.99 -6.38 -2.84
C CYS A 409 15.42 -6.78 -3.28
N GLN A 410 15.59 -7.22 -4.53
CA GLN A 410 16.88 -7.55 -5.15
C GLN A 410 16.93 -7.05 -6.63
N GLN A 411 16.70 -5.75 -6.90
CA GLN A 411 16.76 -5.18 -8.27
C GLN A 411 17.54 -3.85 -8.40
N GLN A 412 18.45 -3.57 -7.48
CA GLN A 412 19.46 -2.51 -7.64
C GLN A 412 20.86 -3.12 -7.49
N GLU A 413 21.46 -3.44 -8.64
CA GLU A 413 22.89 -3.43 -8.91
C GLU A 413 23.12 -2.44 -10.06
#